data_AF-A0A535BCB1-F1
#
_entry.id   AF-A0A535BCB1-F1
#
_cell.length_a   1.000
_cell.length_b   1.000
_cell.length_c   1.000
_cell.angle_alpha   90.00
_cell.angle_beta   90.00
_cell.angle_gamma   90.00
#
_symmetry.space_group_name_H-M   'P 1'
#
loop_
_entity.id
_entity.type
_entity.pdbx_description
1 polymer ?
#
loop_
_entity_poly.entity_id
_entity_poly.type
_entity_poly.pdbx_seq_one_letter_code
_entity_poly.pdbx_strand_id
1 'polypeptide(L)' 'MAKSNQEYIEAYETWQAHLRDLHKVLLEGQRLEPPKLKGLLNREARSKEHYDRARRQLLGLLD' A
#
# COMPACT_ATOMS: atom_id res chain seq x y z
N MET A 1 -19.32 -7.34 -8.87
CA MET A 1 -19.28 -5.98 -8.30
C MET A 1 -18.96 -6.00 -6.80
N ALA A 2 -19.73 -6.68 -5.94
CA ALA A 2 -19.46 -6.73 -4.49
C ALA A 2 -18.05 -7.23 -4.11
N LYS A 3 -17.52 -8.25 -4.80
CA LYS A 3 -16.17 -8.78 -4.58
C LYS A 3 -15.06 -7.78 -4.96
N SER A 4 -15.22 -7.04 -6.06
CA SER A 4 -14.26 -6.03 -6.51
C SER A 4 -14.24 -4.80 -5.59
N ASN A 5 -15.38 -4.45 -4.99
CA ASN A 5 -15.46 -3.37 -3.99
C ASN A 5 -14.70 -3.76 -2.71
N GLN A 6 -14.90 -5.00 -2.24
CA GLN A 6 -14.22 -5.51 -1.05
C GLN A 6 -12.69 -5.57 -1.26
N GLU A 7 -12.25 -6.15 -2.38
CA GLU A 7 -10.82 -6.22 -2.75
C GLU A 7 -10.19 -4.82 -2.81
N TYR A 8 -10.89 -3.85 -3.39
CA TYR A 8 -10.43 -2.46 -3.44
C TYR A 8 -10.24 -1.86 -2.04
N ILE A 9 -11.21 -2.06 -1.14
CA ILE A 9 -11.16 -1.53 0.22
C ILE A 9 -9.99 -2.16 0.99
N GLU A 10 -9.85 -3.48 0.95
CA GLU A 10 -8.77 -4.20 1.65
C GLU A 10 -7.38 -3.78 1.13
N ALA A 11 -7.23 -3.66 -0.19
CA ALA A 11 -5.98 -3.20 -0.80
C ALA A 11 -5.67 -1.74 -0.42
N TYR A 12 -6.68 -0.87 -0.41
CA TYR A 12 -6.54 0.53 0.01
C TYR A 12 -6.12 0.65 1.48
N GLU A 13 -6.80 -0.06 2.39
CA GLU A 13 -6.49 -0.02 3.81
C GLU A 13 -5.09 -0.55 4.12
N THR A 14 -4.70 -1.64 3.44
CA THR A 14 -3.36 -2.22 3.57
C THR A 14 -2.27 -1.24 3.13
N TRP A 15 -2.46 -0.58 1.97
CA TRP A 15 -1.52 0.42 1.49
C TRP A 15 -1.44 1.61 2.45
N GLN A 16 -2.58 2.13 2.92
CA GLN A 16 -2.61 3.24 3.89
C GLN A 16 -1.94 2.89 5.23
N ALA A 17 -2.01 1.63 5.68
CA ALA A 17 -1.30 1.19 6.87
C ALA A 17 0.22 1.24 6.66
N HIS A 18 0.74 0.66 5.57
CA HIS A 18 2.17 0.69 5.27
C HIS A 18 2.70 2.09 5.00
N LEU A 19 1.91 2.94 4.32
CA LEU A 19 2.28 4.32 4.05
C LEU A 19 2.40 5.14 5.34
N ARG A 20 1.46 4.95 6.29
CA ARG A 20 1.54 5.58 7.62
C ARG A 20 2.80 5.15 8.38
N ASP A 21 3.15 3.87 8.34
CA ASP A 21 4.39 3.40 8.98
C ASP A 21 5.64 3.99 8.32
N LEU A 22 5.65 4.15 6.99
CA LEU A 22 6.71 4.83 6.27
C LEU A 22 6.81 6.32 6.66
N HIS A 23 5.67 6.99 6.82
CA HIS A 23 5.63 8.40 7.23
C HIS A 23 6.22 8.64 8.62
N LYS A 24 6.03 7.73 9.59
CA LYS A 24 6.67 7.86 10.91
C LYS A 24 8.20 7.96 10.79
N VAL A 25 8.77 7.25 9.83
CA VAL A 25 10.22 7.23 9.59
C VAL A 25 10.66 8.46 8.80
N LEU A 26 9.93 8.83 7.75
CA LEU A 26 10.30 9.91 6.86
C LEU A 26 10.03 11.31 7.44
N LEU A 27 8.93 11.47 8.17
CA LEU A 27 8.40 12.77 8.59
C LEU A 27 8.47 12.98 10.11
N GLU A 28 8.34 11.92 10.90
CA GLU A 28 8.29 12.00 12.37
C GLU A 28 9.64 11.67 13.03
N GLY A 29 10.66 11.34 12.23
CA GLY A 29 12.03 11.12 12.71
C GLY A 29 12.26 9.77 13.41
N GLN A 30 11.34 8.80 13.26
CA GLN A 30 11.54 7.45 13.78
C GLN A 30 12.77 6.80 13.11
N ARG A 31 13.74 6.34 13.92
CA ARG A 31 14.92 5.64 13.39
C ARG A 31 14.62 4.16 13.14
N LEU A 32 15.01 3.69 11.96
CA LEU A 32 15.02 2.28 11.59
C LEU A 32 16.39 1.92 11.01
N GLU A 33 16.87 0.73 11.35
CA GLU A 33 18.06 0.15 10.73
C GLU A 33 17.87 0.03 9.20
N PRO A 34 18.93 0.26 8.39
CA PRO A 34 18.82 0.27 6.93
C PRO A 34 18.11 -0.96 6.31
N PRO A 35 18.33 -2.21 6.77
CA PRO A 35 17.58 -3.37 6.27
C PRO A 35 16.08 -3.29 6.55
N LYS A 36 15.68 -2.75 7.71
CA LYS A 36 14.28 -2.59 8.10
C LYS A 36 13.62 -1.47 7.30
N LEU A 37 14.33 -0.37 7.05
CA LEU A 37 13.86 0.72 6.18
C LEU A 37 13.62 0.22 4.76
N LYS A 38 14.57 -0.53 4.18
CA LYS A 38 14.38 -1.16 2.86
C LYS A 38 13.17 -2.09 2.85
N GLY A 39 12.98 -2.88 3.91
CA GLY A 39 11.81 -3.74 4.06
C GLY A 39 10.49 -2.96 4.11
N LEU A 40 10.46 -1.80 4.78
CA LEU A 40 9.30 -0.93 4.87
C LEU A 40 8.94 -0.32 3.51
N LEU A 41 9.93 0.21 2.80
CA LEU A 41 9.77 0.73 1.43
C LEU A 41 9.21 -0.35 0.49
N ASN A 42 9.76 -1.56 0.54
CA ASN A 42 9.30 -2.66 -0.29
C ASN A 42 7.85 -3.08 0.02
N ARG A 43 7.45 -3.07 1.30
CA ARG A 43 6.07 -3.40 1.69
C ARG A 43 5.09 -2.35 1.21
N GLU A 44 5.40 -1.07 1.40
CA GLU A 44 4.58 0.04 0.91
C GLU A 44 4.40 -0.07 -0.62
N ALA A 45 5.49 -0.18 -1.37
CA ALA A 45 5.46 -0.28 -2.83
C ALA A 45 4.61 -1.46 -3.34
N ARG A 46 4.79 -2.65 -2.76
CA ARG A 46 4.01 -3.85 -3.13
C ARG A 46 2.52 -3.67 -2.82
N SER A 47 2.18 -3.11 -1.65
CA SER A 47 0.77 -2.83 -1.32
C SER A 47 0.16 -1.79 -2.23
N LYS A 48 0.93 -0.77 -2.65
CA LYS A 48 0.48 0.24 -3.60
C LYS A 48 0.21 -0.37 -4.98
N GLU A 49 1.08 -1.24 -5.47
CA GLU A 49 0.86 -1.97 -6.73
C GLU A 49 -0.41 -2.82 -6.70
N HIS A 50 -0.66 -3.48 -5.57
CA HIS A 50 -1.88 -4.26 -5.38
C HIS A 50 -3.13 -3.38 -5.37
N TYR A 51 -3.11 -2.27 -4.63
CA TYR A 51 -4.17 -1.26 -4.65
C TYR A 51 -4.41 -0.68 -6.05
N ASP A 52 -3.35 -0.30 -6.76
CA ASP A 52 -3.45 0.23 -8.12
C ASP A 52 -4.10 -0.78 -9.07
N ARG A 53 -3.81 -2.08 -8.90
CA ARG A 53 -4.46 -3.16 -9.65
C ARG A 53 -5.94 -3.29 -9.27
N ALA A 54 -6.28 -3.37 -7.99
CA ALA A 54 -7.66 -3.45 -7.51
C ALA A 54 -8.48 -2.24 -7.97
N ARG A 55 -7.90 -1.03 -7.97
CA ARG A 55 -8.52 0.19 -8.48
C ARG A 55 -8.81 0.11 -9.98
N ARG A 56 -7.86 -0.37 -10.80
CA ARG A 56 -8.11 -0.57 -12.24
C ARG A 56 -9.21 -1.60 -12.48
N GLN A 57 -9.22 -2.70 -11.72
CA GLN A 57 -10.29 -3.71 -11.79
C GLN A 57 -11.65 -3.11 -11.45
N LEU A 58 -11.74 -2.32 -10.38
CA LEU A 58 -12.97 -1.65 -9.97
C LEU A 58 -13.50 -0.69 -11.05
N LEU A 59 -12.60 0.01 -11.74
CA LEU A 59 -12.93 0.94 -12.82
C LEU A 59 -13.18 0.26 -14.17
N GLY A 60 -12.99 -1.05 -14.28
CA GLY A 60 -13.11 -1.79 -15.55
C GLY A 60 -11.95 -1.52 -16.53
N LEU A 61 -10.80 -1.07 -16.05
CA LEU A 61 -9.60 -0.72 -16.84
C LEU A 61 -8.59 -1.88 -16.94
N LEU A 62 -9.08 -3.11 -17.06
CA LEU A 62 -8.23 -4.28 -17.31
C LEU A 62 -8.05 -4.42 -18.83
N ASP A 63 -6.88 -4.01 -19.34
CA ASP A 63 -6.36 -4.52 -20.62
C ASP A 63 -5.70 -5.88 -20.41
#